data_AF-A0A814N3W6-F1
#
_entry.id   AF-A0A814N3W6-F1
#
_cell.length_a   1.000
_cell.length_b   1.000
_cell.length_c   1.000
_cell.angle_alpha   90.00
_cell.angle_beta   90.00
_cell.angle_gamma   90.00
#
_symmetry.space_group_name_H-M   'P 1'
#
loop_
_entity.id
_entity.type
_entity.pdbx_description
1 polymer ?
#
loop_
_entity_poly.entity_id
_entity_poly.type
_entity_poly.pdbx_seq_one_letter_code
_entity_poly.pdbx_strand_id
1 'polypeptide(L)'
;MSTDNTMSSSTFSGIHHRNVEHENNIDKTPLGISETSTAGAAAPTTEDDDMEPLPSQPSGANMIVEESTIQTFMQYADRLLIGLNPRWRNWIIRGIFSWVMILGFAKLVSMGPLVVSIVVLLIQIKCFQEIINIGYTVYKSHNLPWFRTLSWYFLFTSNYWLYGESLINHFGFMMNKNNFLQPLVTYHRMIAFLLYTSGFVGFVLSLKKTYYLKQFTLFGYTHITLMILVTSSHQMIQNICEGMIWFLFPVSLIICNDIMAYMFGFFYGRTPLTKLSPKKTWEGFIGGGISTLVFGFILAGILSHYQFLVCPLEYDDDRMSLATSCIPLPLFQKTIYTMPKPFSLFKRTLELYPFQLHSLVLSLFASSIGPFGGFFASGFKRAFRIKDFAATIPGHGGFVDRFDCQIIMALFTNVYISTFARVASPNKLLQQVLALTPENREEFLRLLRNHFKE
;
A
#
# COMPACT_ATOMS: atom_id res chain seq x y z
N MET A 1 -8.43 -32.42 69.85
CA MET A 1 -7.01 -32.79 69.73
C MET A 1 -6.49 -32.10 68.48
N SER A 2 -5.67 -31.04 68.57
CA SER A 2 -4.30 -30.93 69.14
C SER A 2 -3.26 -31.59 68.22
N THR A 3 -2.14 -30.96 67.83
CA THR A 3 -1.55 -29.62 68.14
C THR A 3 -0.53 -29.33 67.01
N ASP A 4 -0.50 -28.13 66.40
CA ASP A 4 0.32 -26.96 66.76
C ASP A 4 1.86 -27.17 66.81
N ASN A 5 2.58 -26.46 65.93
CA ASN A 5 3.73 -25.56 66.18
C ASN A 5 4.45 -25.22 64.85
N THR A 6 5.03 -24.02 64.60
CA THR A 6 5.34 -22.87 65.48
C THR A 6 5.38 -21.54 64.68
N MET A 7 5.05 -20.40 65.34
CA MET A 7 5.62 -19.00 65.30
C MET A 7 6.48 -18.50 64.09
N SER A 8 6.67 -17.19 63.76
CA SER A 8 6.17 -15.81 64.09
C SER A 8 7.04 -14.82 63.24
N SER A 9 7.04 -13.47 63.17
CA SER A 9 6.26 -12.24 63.55
C SER A 9 6.94 -11.05 62.80
N SER A 10 6.39 -9.93 62.29
CA SER A 10 5.24 -9.02 62.61
C SER A 10 5.55 -7.96 63.70
N THR A 11 5.51 -6.62 63.52
CA THR A 11 5.05 -5.77 62.38
C THR A 11 5.48 -4.26 62.50
N PHE A 12 5.47 -3.49 61.39
CA PHE A 12 5.03 -2.06 61.26
C PHE A 12 5.97 -0.83 61.54
N SER A 13 5.88 0.21 60.67
CA SER A 13 6.23 1.65 60.83
C SER A 13 7.70 2.08 61.19
N GLY A 14 8.22 3.28 60.86
CA GLY A 14 7.77 4.40 59.99
C GLY A 14 8.32 5.79 60.42
N ILE A 15 8.25 6.79 59.52
CA ILE A 15 8.44 8.27 59.72
C ILE A 15 9.86 8.81 60.01
N HIS A 16 10.37 9.71 59.14
CA HIS A 16 10.80 11.07 59.55
C HIS A 16 10.98 12.08 58.39
N HIS A 17 10.75 13.37 58.69
CA HIS A 17 10.94 14.57 57.83
C HIS A 17 12.42 15.07 57.86
N ARG A 18 12.90 16.15 57.17
CA ARG A 18 12.32 17.50 56.92
C ARG A 18 13.23 18.38 56.01
N ASN A 19 12.64 19.38 55.32
CA ASN A 19 13.21 20.63 54.73
C ASN A 19 14.44 20.53 53.77
N VAL A 20 14.67 21.36 52.73
CA VAL A 20 14.32 22.76 52.34
C VAL A 20 15.19 23.85 53.00
N GLU A 21 16.14 24.40 52.23
CA GLU A 21 16.54 25.83 52.30
C GLU A 21 17.32 26.26 51.03
N HIS A 22 17.43 27.57 50.80
CA HIS A 22 18.21 28.22 49.73
C HIS A 22 19.60 28.61 50.28
N GLU A 23 20.64 28.71 49.44
CA GLU A 23 21.39 29.98 49.30
C GLU A 23 22.37 30.08 48.11
N ASN A 24 23.04 31.24 48.03
CA ASN A 24 23.58 31.90 46.84
C ASN A 24 25.05 31.58 46.48
N ASN A 25 25.30 31.35 45.19
CA ASN A 25 26.22 32.12 44.32
C ASN A 25 27.77 32.18 44.60
N ILE A 26 28.50 32.78 43.64
CA ILE A 26 29.91 33.26 43.67
C ILE A 26 31.00 32.22 43.33
N ASP A 27 31.13 31.97 42.00
CA ASP A 27 32.28 32.42 41.19
C ASP A 27 33.73 32.23 41.71
N LYS A 28 34.51 31.35 41.04
CA LYS A 28 35.81 31.70 40.40
C LYS A 28 36.48 30.54 39.64
N THR A 29 36.92 30.84 38.43
CA THR A 29 37.96 30.12 37.66
C THR A 29 39.30 30.87 37.78
N PRO A 30 40.41 30.46 37.11
CA PRO A 30 40.87 29.11 36.75
C PRO A 30 42.27 28.81 37.36
N LEU A 31 42.76 27.59 37.22
CA LEU A 31 44.20 27.32 37.16
C LEU A 31 44.46 26.02 36.38
N GLY A 32 45.47 26.04 35.51
CA GLY A 32 45.92 24.86 34.77
C GLY A 32 47.42 24.93 34.53
N ILE A 33 48.08 23.77 34.58
CA ILE A 33 49.46 23.52 34.19
C ILE A 33 49.46 22.13 33.53
N SER A 34 50.24 21.96 32.45
CA SER A 34 50.43 20.67 31.78
C SER A 34 51.70 19.99 32.27
N GLU A 35 51.71 18.66 32.31
CA GLU A 35 52.97 17.92 32.11
C GLU A 35 52.71 16.55 31.46
N THR A 36 53.69 16.07 30.70
CA THR A 36 53.58 14.91 29.80
C THR A 36 54.41 13.73 30.28
N SER A 37 53.84 12.53 30.28
CA SER A 37 54.61 11.27 30.40
C SER A 37 53.99 10.14 29.58
N THR A 38 54.83 9.19 29.19
CA THR A 38 54.64 8.27 28.06
C THR A 38 54.03 6.90 28.38
N ALA A 39 53.52 6.27 27.32
CA ALA A 39 53.49 4.81 27.07
C ALA A 39 52.33 3.95 27.65
N GLY A 40 51.42 3.56 26.73
CA GLY A 40 51.34 2.14 26.35
C GLY A 40 50.24 1.26 26.96
N ALA A 41 49.03 1.31 26.40
CA ALA A 41 48.08 0.19 26.38
C ALA A 41 47.19 0.26 25.14
N ALA A 42 46.75 -0.89 24.61
CA ALA A 42 45.87 -0.94 23.44
C ALA A 42 44.40 -1.09 23.83
N ALA A 43 43.52 -0.32 23.17
CA ALA A 43 42.06 -0.47 23.22
C ALA A 43 41.49 -0.17 21.82
N PRO A 44 40.40 -0.83 21.38
CA PRO A 44 39.80 -0.57 20.08
C PRO A 44 39.09 0.79 20.07
N THR A 45 39.30 1.57 19.01
CA THR A 45 38.63 2.86 18.80
C THR A 45 37.16 2.65 18.45
N THR A 46 36.27 3.06 19.36
CA THR A 46 34.84 3.23 19.10
C THR A 46 34.62 4.52 18.31
N GLU A 47 34.71 4.43 16.99
CA GLU A 47 34.21 5.45 16.05
C GLU A 47 32.85 5.00 15.49
N ASP A 48 32.07 5.93 14.92
CA ASP A 48 30.74 5.73 14.33
C ASP A 48 29.56 5.38 15.28
N ASP A 49 29.48 6.00 16.46
CA ASP A 49 28.22 6.14 17.24
C ASP A 49 27.56 7.55 17.08
N ASP A 50 28.09 8.37 16.15
CA ASP A 50 27.66 9.74 15.85
C ASP A 50 26.40 9.79 14.95
N MET A 51 25.26 9.31 15.45
CA MET A 51 23.97 9.66 14.85
C MET A 51 23.62 11.12 15.19
N GLU A 52 24.04 12.05 14.33
CA GLU A 52 23.67 13.49 14.40
C GLU A 52 22.18 13.66 14.75
N PRO A 53 21.83 14.38 15.83
CA PRO A 53 20.44 14.60 16.19
C PRO A 53 19.75 15.38 15.08
N LEU A 54 18.76 14.74 14.42
CA LEU A 54 18.00 15.32 13.31
C LEU A 54 17.65 16.79 13.60
N PRO A 55 17.94 17.73 12.68
CA PRO A 55 17.75 19.15 12.94
C PRO A 55 16.28 19.54 13.11
N SER A 56 16.05 20.66 13.78
CA SER A 56 14.74 21.33 13.79
C SER A 56 14.31 21.75 12.38
N GLN A 57 13.01 21.96 12.18
CA GLN A 57 12.46 22.23 10.85
C GLN A 57 13.07 23.49 10.21
N PRO A 58 13.44 23.47 8.91
CA PRO A 58 13.67 24.69 8.17
C PRO A 58 12.34 25.45 8.04
N SER A 59 12.32 26.71 8.46
CA SER A 59 11.17 27.59 8.33
C SER A 59 10.84 27.88 6.86
N GLY A 60 9.63 27.52 6.42
CA GLY A 60 8.97 28.13 5.27
C GLY A 60 9.76 28.21 3.97
N ALA A 61 10.25 27.08 3.44
CA ALA A 61 10.72 27.03 2.06
C ALA A 61 9.54 27.23 1.09
N ASN A 62 9.27 28.48 0.71
CA ASN A 62 8.20 28.85 -0.21
C ASN A 62 8.47 28.29 -1.61
N MET A 63 7.99 27.07 -1.89
CA MET A 63 7.84 26.60 -3.26
C MET A 63 6.84 27.50 -3.96
N ILE A 64 7.24 28.10 -5.08
CA ILE A 64 6.30 28.73 -6.02
C ILE A 64 5.55 27.59 -6.70
N VAL A 65 4.40 27.23 -6.12
CA VAL A 65 3.49 26.23 -6.69
C VAL A 65 2.64 26.92 -7.75
N GLU A 66 2.77 26.47 -9.00
CA GLU A 66 1.89 26.86 -10.10
C GLU A 66 0.44 26.53 -9.71
N GLU A 67 -0.43 27.54 -9.66
CA GLU A 67 -1.73 27.40 -8.99
C GLU A 67 -2.68 26.53 -9.83
N SER A 68 -2.82 25.28 -9.42
CA SER A 68 -3.72 24.33 -10.07
C SER A 68 -5.18 24.79 -9.94
N THR A 69 -6.00 24.49 -10.95
CA THR A 69 -7.44 24.81 -10.98
C THR A 69 -8.19 24.32 -9.72
N ILE A 70 -7.68 23.27 -9.08
CA ILE A 70 -8.21 22.69 -7.85
C ILE A 70 -7.90 23.59 -6.63
N GLN A 71 -6.74 24.24 -6.58
CA GLN A 71 -6.38 25.22 -5.55
C GLN A 71 -7.24 26.48 -5.67
N THR A 72 -7.44 27.01 -6.89
CA THR A 72 -8.32 28.16 -7.13
C THR A 72 -9.77 27.85 -6.73
N PHE A 73 -10.28 26.66 -7.06
CA PHE A 73 -11.59 26.18 -6.60
C PHE A 73 -11.66 26.05 -5.06
N MET A 74 -10.61 25.50 -4.42
CA MET A 74 -10.56 25.42 -2.95
C MET A 74 -10.60 26.80 -2.29
N GLN A 75 -9.83 27.78 -2.78
CA GLN A 75 -9.87 29.14 -2.24
C GLN A 75 -11.26 29.78 -2.39
N TYR A 76 -11.95 29.55 -3.51
CA TYR A 76 -13.31 30.02 -3.72
C TYR A 76 -14.31 29.35 -2.76
N ALA A 77 -14.21 28.03 -2.57
CA ALA A 77 -15.04 27.28 -1.64
C ALA A 77 -14.80 27.66 -0.17
N ASP A 78 -13.54 27.86 0.25
CA ASP A 78 -13.22 28.34 1.61
C ASP A 78 -13.79 29.76 1.83
N ARG A 79 -13.68 30.67 0.85
CA ARG A 79 -14.26 32.02 0.91
C ARG A 79 -15.78 32.01 1.09
N LEU A 80 -16.50 31.15 0.37
CA LEU A 80 -17.96 31.00 0.52
C LEU A 80 -18.37 30.43 1.89
N LEU A 81 -17.48 29.72 2.57
CA LEU A 81 -17.77 29.02 3.83
C LEU A 81 -17.18 29.72 5.07
N ILE A 82 -16.66 30.96 4.95
CA ILE A 82 -16.03 31.72 6.05
C ILE A 82 -16.92 31.82 7.30
N GLY A 83 -18.23 32.02 7.12
CA GLY A 83 -19.19 32.18 8.23
C GLY A 83 -19.51 30.88 9.01
N LEU A 84 -19.00 29.73 8.59
CA LEU A 84 -19.24 28.45 9.26
C LEU A 84 -18.10 28.08 10.22
N ASN A 85 -18.49 27.53 11.37
CA ASN A 85 -17.57 26.94 12.35
C ASN A 85 -16.59 25.99 11.63
N PRO A 86 -15.26 26.07 11.91
CA PRO A 86 -14.24 25.33 11.16
C PRO A 86 -14.42 23.81 11.17
N ARG A 87 -15.17 23.22 12.12
CA ARG A 87 -15.56 21.79 12.06
C ARG A 87 -16.48 21.50 10.86
N TRP A 88 -17.53 22.30 10.70
CA TRP A 88 -18.51 22.14 9.62
C TRP A 88 -17.95 22.52 8.25
N ARG A 89 -17.12 23.58 8.17
CA ARG A 89 -16.42 23.94 6.93
C ARG A 89 -15.55 22.80 6.39
N ASN A 90 -14.76 22.16 7.27
CA ASN A 90 -13.97 20.98 6.92
C ASN A 90 -14.83 19.81 6.43
N TRP A 91 -16.00 19.59 7.03
CA TRP A 91 -16.91 18.51 6.64
C TRP A 91 -17.51 18.74 5.25
N ILE A 92 -18.00 19.95 4.95
CA ILE A 92 -18.57 20.32 3.64
C ILE A 92 -17.52 20.21 2.53
N ILE A 93 -16.32 20.77 2.73
CA ILE A 93 -15.24 20.73 1.73
C ILE A 93 -14.86 19.28 1.41
N ARG A 94 -14.75 18.42 2.44
CA ARG A 94 -14.50 16.97 2.25
C ARG A 94 -15.63 16.29 1.49
N GLY A 95 -16.89 16.58 1.82
CA GLY A 95 -18.05 16.02 1.13
C GLY A 95 -18.06 16.34 -0.37
N ILE A 96 -17.82 17.60 -0.75
CA ILE A 96 -17.75 18.04 -2.15
C ILE A 96 -16.62 17.30 -2.88
N PHE A 97 -15.42 17.27 -2.30
CA PHE A 97 -14.27 16.60 -2.91
C PHE A 97 -14.44 15.08 -3.01
N SER A 98 -15.06 14.43 -2.03
CA SER A 98 -15.43 13.01 -2.11
C SER A 98 -16.34 12.73 -3.32
N TRP A 99 -17.38 13.54 -3.56
CA TRP A 99 -18.24 13.36 -4.73
C TRP A 99 -17.49 13.57 -6.05
N VAL A 100 -16.63 14.59 -6.15
CA VAL A 100 -15.79 14.81 -7.35
C VAL A 100 -14.86 13.63 -7.62
N MET A 101 -14.21 13.09 -6.58
CA MET A 101 -13.34 11.91 -6.71
C MET A 101 -14.12 10.65 -7.08
N ILE A 102 -15.29 10.41 -6.48
CA ILE A 102 -16.15 9.25 -6.78
C ILE A 102 -16.63 9.30 -8.24
N LEU A 103 -17.12 10.45 -8.71
CA LEU A 103 -17.58 10.61 -10.09
C LEU A 103 -16.42 10.50 -11.11
N GLY A 104 -15.25 11.06 -10.79
CA GLY A 104 -14.04 10.91 -11.61
C GLY A 104 -13.58 9.46 -11.70
N PHE A 105 -13.56 8.73 -10.58
CA PHE A 105 -13.17 7.32 -10.52
C PHE A 105 -14.19 6.41 -11.23
N ALA A 106 -15.49 6.65 -11.04
CA ALA A 106 -16.54 5.93 -11.76
C ALA A 106 -16.42 6.11 -13.29
N LYS A 107 -16.08 7.32 -13.76
CA LYS A 107 -15.77 7.57 -15.16
C LYS A 107 -14.56 6.75 -15.63
N LEU A 108 -13.46 6.72 -14.87
CA LEU A 108 -12.27 5.92 -15.22
C LEU A 108 -12.58 4.42 -15.28
N VAL A 109 -13.37 3.87 -14.35
CA VAL A 109 -13.81 2.47 -14.38
C VAL A 109 -14.69 2.19 -15.60
N SER A 110 -15.56 3.12 -16.00
CA SER A 110 -16.40 2.98 -17.20
C SER A 110 -15.60 2.95 -18.52
N MET A 111 -14.34 3.40 -18.51
CA MET A 111 -13.42 3.33 -19.67
C MET A 111 -12.70 1.98 -19.79
N GLY A 112 -12.95 1.02 -18.88
CA GLY A 112 -12.48 -0.36 -18.96
C GLY A 112 -11.11 -0.64 -18.33
N PRO A 113 -10.76 -1.94 -18.19
CA PRO A 113 -9.67 -2.39 -17.32
C PRO A 113 -8.29 -1.87 -17.73
N LEU A 114 -8.01 -1.70 -19.03
CA LEU A 114 -6.74 -1.13 -19.48
C LEU A 114 -6.52 0.30 -18.96
N VAL A 115 -7.55 1.15 -18.99
CA VAL A 115 -7.45 2.54 -18.54
C VAL A 115 -7.23 2.59 -17.03
N VAL A 116 -7.92 1.71 -16.28
CA VAL A 116 -7.70 1.54 -14.83
C VAL A 116 -6.26 1.09 -14.54
N SER A 117 -5.72 0.09 -15.26
CA SER A 117 -4.35 -0.38 -15.08
C SER A 117 -3.29 0.68 -15.42
N ILE A 118 -3.51 1.50 -16.46
CA ILE A 118 -2.66 2.66 -16.76
C ILE A 118 -2.70 3.69 -15.63
N VAL A 119 -3.89 3.98 -15.08
CA VAL A 119 -4.04 4.88 -13.93
C VAL A 119 -3.32 4.35 -12.69
N VAL A 120 -3.37 3.03 -12.43
CA VAL A 120 -2.61 2.40 -11.32
C VAL A 120 -1.09 2.57 -11.50
N LEU A 121 -0.56 2.39 -12.71
CA LEU A 121 0.86 2.62 -13.02
C LEU A 121 1.25 4.10 -12.85
N LEU A 122 0.40 5.04 -13.27
CA LEU A 122 0.62 6.48 -13.07
C LEU A 122 0.61 6.88 -11.59
N ILE A 123 -0.30 6.29 -10.79
CA ILE A 123 -0.36 6.48 -9.33
C ILE A 123 0.90 5.93 -8.66
N GLN A 124 1.35 4.73 -9.03
CA GLN A 124 2.61 4.15 -8.54
C GLN A 124 3.81 5.07 -8.83
N ILE A 125 3.92 5.59 -10.06
CA ILE A 125 4.98 6.52 -10.46
C ILE A 125 4.93 7.80 -9.60
N LYS A 126 3.74 8.31 -9.27
CA LYS A 126 3.57 9.47 -8.38
C LYS A 126 3.90 9.16 -6.92
N CYS A 127 3.46 8.02 -6.38
CA CYS A 127 3.84 7.57 -5.03
C CYS A 127 5.37 7.39 -4.92
N PHE A 128 6.02 6.82 -5.93
CA PHE A 128 7.48 6.69 -5.96
C PHE A 128 8.16 8.07 -5.98
N GLN A 129 7.68 9.00 -6.82
CA GLN A 129 8.17 10.37 -6.86
C GLN A 129 8.05 11.07 -5.49
N GLU A 130 6.94 10.91 -4.77
CA GLU A 130 6.73 11.49 -3.44
C GLU A 130 7.70 10.90 -2.39
N ILE A 131 7.79 9.56 -2.28
CA ILE A 131 8.68 8.91 -1.30
C ILE A 131 10.16 9.25 -1.57
N ILE A 132 10.61 9.11 -2.81
CA ILE A 132 12.02 9.37 -3.17
C ILE A 132 12.40 10.84 -2.95
N ASN A 133 11.49 11.79 -3.14
CA ASN A 133 11.73 13.21 -2.84
C ASN A 133 11.90 13.49 -1.34
N ILE A 134 11.17 12.80 -0.46
CA ILE A 134 11.37 12.88 1.00
C ILE A 134 12.78 12.42 1.36
N GLY A 135 13.24 11.31 0.76
CA GLY A 135 14.62 10.84 0.89
C GLY A 135 15.66 11.93 0.60
N TYR A 136 15.55 12.64 -0.52
CA TYR A 136 16.49 13.74 -0.85
C TYR A 136 16.43 14.90 0.14
N THR A 137 15.23 15.25 0.62
CA THR A 137 15.04 16.37 1.55
C THR A 137 15.60 16.04 2.94
N VAL A 138 15.37 14.82 3.44
CA VAL A 138 15.86 14.34 4.73
C VAL A 138 17.39 14.20 4.73
N TYR A 139 17.96 13.50 3.76
CA TYR A 139 19.41 13.32 3.64
C TYR A 139 20.13 14.55 3.07
N LYS A 140 19.40 15.69 2.95
CA LYS A 140 19.86 17.05 2.64
C LYS A 140 20.96 17.06 1.58
N SER A 141 20.62 16.51 0.41
CA SER A 141 21.59 16.11 -0.59
C SER A 141 22.46 17.27 -1.06
N HIS A 142 23.70 17.29 -0.54
CA HIS A 142 24.86 17.83 -1.25
C HIS A 142 24.87 17.21 -2.66
N ASN A 143 25.45 17.86 -3.66
CA ASN A 143 25.34 17.46 -5.08
C ASN A 143 25.90 16.05 -5.38
N LEU A 144 25.09 15.04 -5.07
CA LEU A 144 25.30 13.61 -5.27
C LEU A 144 24.97 13.31 -6.74
N PRO A 145 25.99 13.10 -7.60
CA PRO A 145 25.76 12.94 -9.02
C PRO A 145 25.00 11.64 -9.29
N TRP A 146 24.25 11.62 -10.38
CA TRP A 146 23.51 10.45 -10.91
C TRP A 146 22.44 9.82 -10.02
N PHE A 147 22.42 10.01 -8.71
CA PHE A 147 21.52 9.25 -7.83
C PHE A 147 20.03 9.42 -8.20
N ARG A 148 19.58 10.63 -8.57
CA ARG A 148 18.21 10.84 -9.10
C ARG A 148 17.94 9.97 -10.33
N THR A 149 18.81 10.04 -11.33
CA THR A 149 18.74 9.24 -12.55
C THR A 149 18.72 7.74 -12.24
N LEU A 150 19.52 7.32 -11.25
CA LEU A 150 19.66 5.93 -10.81
C LEU A 150 18.39 5.39 -10.13
N SER A 151 17.73 6.16 -9.26
CA SER A 151 16.44 5.75 -8.69
C SER A 151 15.35 5.62 -9.76
N TRP A 152 15.31 6.53 -10.73
CA TRP A 152 14.40 6.42 -11.90
C TRP A 152 14.77 5.25 -12.82
N TYR A 153 16.05 4.93 -12.96
CA TYR A 153 16.53 3.75 -13.69
C TYR A 153 16.06 2.46 -13.02
N PHE A 154 16.25 2.30 -11.70
CA PHE A 154 15.76 1.12 -11.00
C PHE A 154 14.23 1.03 -11.02
N LEU A 155 13.50 2.15 -10.96
CA LEU A 155 12.04 2.15 -11.20
C LEU A 155 11.70 1.58 -12.59
N PHE A 156 12.36 2.07 -13.65
CA PHE A 156 12.14 1.54 -15.00
C PHE A 156 12.44 0.04 -15.08
N THR A 157 13.57 -0.41 -14.52
CA THR A 157 13.97 -1.83 -14.53
C THR A 157 13.01 -2.73 -13.76
N SER A 158 12.56 -2.33 -12.56
CA SER A 158 11.59 -3.10 -11.77
C SER A 158 10.21 -3.17 -12.44
N ASN A 159 9.77 -2.07 -13.07
CA ASN A 159 8.56 -2.10 -13.90
C ASN A 159 8.75 -3.01 -15.11
N TYR A 160 9.88 -2.90 -15.83
CA TYR A 160 10.15 -3.74 -16.99
C TYR A 160 10.07 -5.23 -16.63
N TRP A 161 10.75 -5.69 -15.58
CA TRP A 161 10.67 -7.09 -15.11
C TRP A 161 9.22 -7.51 -14.83
N LEU A 162 8.53 -6.82 -13.91
CA LEU A 162 7.23 -7.27 -13.41
C LEU A 162 6.10 -7.09 -14.43
N TYR A 163 6.04 -5.93 -15.10
CA TYR A 163 4.99 -5.63 -16.06
C TYR A 163 5.24 -6.30 -17.40
N GLY A 164 6.50 -6.48 -17.82
CA GLY A 164 6.85 -7.23 -19.02
C GLY A 164 6.40 -8.69 -18.91
N GLU A 165 6.71 -9.37 -17.81
CA GLU A 165 6.23 -10.73 -17.54
C GLU A 165 4.69 -10.80 -17.51
N SER A 166 4.01 -9.81 -16.91
CA SER A 166 2.54 -9.73 -16.95
C SER A 166 1.97 -9.55 -18.36
N LEU A 167 2.60 -8.72 -19.19
CA LEU A 167 2.18 -8.46 -20.57
C LEU A 167 2.42 -9.69 -21.45
N ILE A 168 3.54 -10.39 -21.27
CA ILE A 168 3.85 -11.63 -21.98
C ILE A 168 2.82 -12.73 -21.62
N ASN A 169 2.43 -12.84 -20.34
CA ASN A 169 1.45 -13.82 -19.89
C ASN A 169 0.02 -13.56 -20.40
N HIS A 170 -0.34 -12.32 -20.76
CA HIS A 170 -1.68 -11.97 -21.27
C HIS A 170 -1.74 -11.69 -22.78
N PHE A 171 -0.62 -11.30 -23.40
CA PHE A 171 -0.54 -10.84 -24.79
C PHE A 171 0.62 -11.45 -25.60
N GLY A 172 1.36 -12.42 -25.04
CA GLY A 172 2.57 -12.98 -25.65
C GLY A 172 2.37 -13.50 -27.07
N PHE A 173 1.22 -14.12 -27.38
CA PHE A 173 0.86 -14.54 -28.73
C PHE A 173 0.77 -13.37 -29.73
N MET A 174 0.14 -12.26 -29.33
CA MET A 174 0.04 -11.04 -30.14
C MET A 174 1.40 -10.36 -30.31
N MET A 175 2.24 -10.32 -29.26
CA MET A 175 3.57 -9.73 -29.35
C MET A 175 4.53 -10.57 -30.20
N ASN A 176 4.45 -11.90 -30.15
CA ASN A 176 5.31 -12.81 -30.91
C ASN A 176 4.99 -12.82 -32.43
N LYS A 177 3.82 -12.33 -32.85
CA LYS A 177 3.49 -12.08 -34.28
C LYS A 177 4.28 -10.91 -34.90
N ASN A 178 4.98 -10.09 -34.11
CA ASN A 178 5.71 -8.92 -34.58
C ASN A 178 7.22 -9.09 -34.40
N ASN A 179 7.96 -9.14 -35.52
CA ASN A 179 9.42 -9.31 -35.58
C ASN A 179 10.20 -8.34 -34.67
N PHE A 180 9.70 -7.12 -34.42
CA PHE A 180 10.34 -6.15 -33.54
C PHE A 180 10.15 -6.47 -32.04
N LEU A 181 8.98 -7.01 -31.67
CA LEU A 181 8.64 -7.31 -30.27
C LEU A 181 9.08 -8.72 -29.86
N GLN A 182 9.17 -9.66 -30.81
CA GLN A 182 9.64 -11.03 -30.60
C GLN A 182 10.94 -11.12 -29.76
N PRO A 183 12.07 -10.46 -30.08
CA PRO A 183 13.27 -10.55 -29.26
C PRO A 183 13.11 -9.97 -27.85
N LEU A 184 12.28 -8.93 -27.68
CA LEU A 184 11.99 -8.33 -26.38
C LEU A 184 11.19 -9.27 -25.48
N VAL A 185 10.30 -10.07 -26.06
CA VAL A 185 9.53 -11.13 -25.39
C VAL A 185 10.42 -12.33 -25.08
N THR A 186 11.09 -12.89 -26.09
CA THR A 186 11.88 -14.13 -25.96
C THR A 186 13.03 -13.98 -24.96
N TYR A 187 13.73 -12.85 -24.97
CA TYR A 187 14.86 -12.60 -24.07
C TYR A 187 14.49 -11.75 -22.85
N HIS A 188 13.19 -11.60 -22.56
CA HIS A 188 12.67 -10.66 -21.56
C HIS A 188 13.42 -10.69 -20.21
N ARG A 189 13.48 -11.87 -19.57
CA ARG A 189 14.13 -12.07 -18.26
C ARG A 189 15.64 -11.80 -18.30
N MET A 190 16.31 -12.12 -19.42
CA MET A 190 17.75 -11.84 -19.60
C MET A 190 18.00 -10.33 -19.76
N ILE A 191 17.19 -9.64 -20.57
CA ILE A 191 17.25 -8.18 -20.73
C ILE A 191 17.01 -7.50 -19.37
N ALA A 192 16.02 -7.95 -18.60
CA ALA A 192 15.71 -7.41 -17.28
C ALA A 192 16.85 -7.61 -16.26
N PHE A 193 17.49 -8.78 -16.27
CA PHE A 193 18.68 -9.07 -15.46
C PHE A 193 19.89 -8.21 -15.85
N LEU A 194 20.15 -8.05 -17.14
CA LEU A 194 21.25 -7.21 -17.65
C LEU A 194 21.02 -5.73 -17.32
N LEU A 195 19.78 -5.23 -17.43
CA LEU A 195 19.41 -3.89 -16.99
C LEU A 195 19.73 -3.72 -15.50
N TYR A 196 19.19 -4.59 -14.62
CA TYR A 196 19.43 -4.50 -13.18
C TYR A 196 20.93 -4.54 -12.83
N THR A 197 21.68 -5.45 -13.46
CA THR A 197 23.14 -5.56 -13.27
C THR A 197 23.87 -4.30 -13.71
N SER A 198 23.49 -3.69 -14.85
CA SER A 198 24.09 -2.43 -15.30
C SER A 198 23.75 -1.24 -14.39
N GLY A 199 22.55 -1.20 -13.81
CA GLY A 199 22.17 -0.25 -12.78
C GLY A 199 22.98 -0.43 -11.48
N PHE A 200 23.23 -1.67 -11.07
CA PHE A 200 24.08 -1.99 -9.92
C PHE A 200 25.54 -1.57 -10.14
N VAL A 201 26.11 -1.85 -11.32
CA VAL A 201 27.45 -1.35 -11.70
C VAL A 201 27.47 0.19 -11.73
N GLY A 202 26.43 0.82 -12.28
CA GLY A 202 26.26 2.29 -12.25
C GLY A 202 26.19 2.87 -10.83
N PHE A 203 25.57 2.16 -9.88
CA PHE A 203 25.61 2.54 -8.46
C PHE A 203 27.03 2.48 -7.91
N VAL A 204 27.74 1.36 -8.09
CA VAL A 204 29.11 1.18 -7.59
C VAL A 204 30.07 2.23 -8.16
N LEU A 205 29.97 2.53 -9.46
CA LEU A 205 30.75 3.59 -10.11
C LEU A 205 30.38 5.01 -9.66
N SER A 206 29.22 5.21 -9.03
CA SER A 206 28.79 6.50 -8.47
C SER A 206 29.30 6.78 -7.04
N LEU A 207 29.91 5.79 -6.38
CA LEU A 207 30.31 5.87 -4.97
C LEU A 207 31.41 6.93 -4.74
N LYS A 208 31.25 7.73 -3.67
CA LYS A 208 32.21 8.75 -3.24
C LYS A 208 32.56 8.58 -1.77
N LYS A 209 33.87 8.58 -1.45
CA LYS A 209 34.41 8.28 -0.11
C LYS A 209 33.74 9.05 1.04
N THR A 210 33.42 10.33 0.84
CA THR A 210 32.77 11.20 1.84
C THR A 210 31.29 10.87 2.10
N TYR A 211 30.65 10.03 1.29
CA TYR A 211 29.19 9.86 1.27
C TYR A 211 28.71 8.40 1.29
N TYR A 212 29.59 7.41 1.47
CA TYR A 212 29.24 5.99 1.37
C TYR A 212 27.98 5.60 2.17
N LEU A 213 27.93 5.88 3.48
CA LEU A 213 26.76 5.56 4.31
C LEU A 213 25.48 6.16 3.73
N LYS A 214 25.49 7.45 3.38
CA LYS A 214 24.34 8.15 2.80
C LYS A 214 23.93 7.57 1.43
N GLN A 215 24.89 7.13 0.60
CA GLN A 215 24.62 6.47 -0.68
C GLN A 215 24.02 5.07 -0.51
N PHE A 216 24.55 4.24 0.41
CA PHE A 216 24.01 2.91 0.70
C PHE A 216 22.63 2.98 1.37
N THR A 217 22.41 3.90 2.34
CA THR A 217 21.10 4.13 2.94
C THR A 217 20.06 4.51 1.88
N LEU A 218 20.39 5.44 0.97
CA LEU A 218 19.44 5.90 -0.05
C LEU A 218 19.21 4.85 -1.16
N PHE A 219 20.23 4.03 -1.47
CA PHE A 219 20.10 2.86 -2.36
C PHE A 219 19.16 1.81 -1.76
N GLY A 220 19.33 1.45 -0.48
CA GLY A 220 18.43 0.55 0.25
C GLY A 220 17.01 1.10 0.36
N TYR A 221 16.87 2.40 0.67
CA TYR A 221 15.59 3.12 0.68
C TYR A 221 14.88 3.04 -0.68
N THR A 222 15.62 3.20 -1.78
CA THR A 222 15.07 3.03 -3.14
C THR A 222 14.57 1.59 -3.35
N HIS A 223 15.37 0.57 -3.00
CA HIS A 223 15.00 -0.83 -3.22
C HIS A 223 13.81 -1.29 -2.35
N ILE A 224 13.74 -0.87 -1.08
CA ILE A 224 12.57 -1.12 -0.21
C ILE A 224 11.33 -0.42 -0.77
N THR A 225 11.46 0.82 -1.24
CA THR A 225 10.35 1.57 -1.86
C THR A 225 9.85 0.86 -3.13
N LEU A 226 10.75 0.35 -3.97
CA LEU A 226 10.40 -0.42 -5.17
C LEU A 226 9.72 -1.75 -4.82
N MET A 227 10.28 -2.50 -3.87
CA MET A 227 9.72 -3.77 -3.40
C MET A 227 8.28 -3.61 -2.88
N ILE A 228 7.98 -2.52 -2.16
CA ILE A 228 6.63 -2.25 -1.65
C ILE A 228 5.71 -1.73 -2.76
N LEU A 229 6.11 -0.65 -3.46
CA LEU A 229 5.22 0.01 -4.43
C LEU A 229 5.01 -0.78 -5.73
N VAL A 230 6.08 -1.26 -6.37
CA VAL A 230 5.97 -1.89 -7.70
C VAL A 230 5.33 -3.28 -7.59
N THR A 231 5.61 -4.02 -6.51
CA THR A 231 4.95 -5.32 -6.28
C THR A 231 3.46 -5.14 -5.99
N SER A 232 3.06 -4.18 -5.15
CA SER A 232 1.65 -3.97 -4.83
C SER A 232 0.84 -3.41 -6.01
N SER A 233 1.40 -2.50 -6.82
CA SER A 233 0.75 -2.03 -8.06
C SER A 233 0.65 -3.13 -9.12
N HIS A 234 1.69 -3.96 -9.28
CA HIS A 234 1.65 -5.13 -10.15
C HIS A 234 0.55 -6.11 -9.73
N GLN A 235 0.48 -6.50 -8.44
CA GLN A 235 -0.57 -7.41 -7.97
C GLN A 235 -1.97 -6.78 -8.06
N MET A 236 -2.08 -5.46 -7.88
CA MET A 236 -3.35 -4.75 -8.11
C MET A 236 -3.80 -4.84 -9.58
N ILE A 237 -2.86 -4.86 -10.54
CA ILE A 237 -3.14 -5.04 -11.97
C ILE A 237 -3.43 -6.50 -12.32
N GLN A 238 -2.78 -7.49 -11.69
CA GLN A 238 -3.20 -8.89 -11.79
C GLN A 238 -4.66 -9.06 -11.36
N ASN A 239 -5.06 -8.40 -10.26
CA ASN A 239 -6.44 -8.44 -9.78
C ASN A 239 -7.41 -7.79 -10.79
N ILE A 240 -7.03 -6.68 -11.44
CA ILE A 240 -7.82 -6.08 -12.54
C ILE A 240 -8.00 -7.07 -13.71
N CYS A 241 -6.94 -7.78 -14.11
CA CYS A 241 -6.98 -8.72 -15.24
C CYS A 241 -7.82 -9.98 -14.95
N GLU A 242 -7.89 -10.45 -13.71
CA GLU A 242 -8.77 -11.57 -13.33
C GLU A 242 -10.24 -11.12 -13.11
N GLY A 243 -10.53 -9.81 -13.23
CA GLY A 243 -11.86 -9.22 -13.23
C GLY A 243 -11.92 -7.95 -12.37
N MET A 244 -12.43 -6.83 -12.91
CA MET A 244 -12.40 -5.53 -12.23
C MET A 244 -13.07 -5.50 -10.85
N ILE A 245 -13.98 -6.42 -10.54
CA ILE A 245 -14.56 -6.61 -9.20
C ILE A 245 -13.48 -6.86 -8.14
N TRP A 246 -12.42 -7.59 -8.48
CA TRP A 246 -11.28 -7.88 -7.59
C TRP A 246 -10.36 -6.67 -7.34
N PHE A 247 -10.56 -5.57 -8.05
CA PHE A 247 -9.92 -4.29 -7.76
C PHE A 247 -10.91 -3.33 -7.10
N LEU A 248 -12.08 -3.14 -7.72
CA LEU A 248 -13.08 -2.17 -7.30
C LEU A 248 -13.64 -2.51 -5.91
N PHE A 249 -13.90 -3.78 -5.60
CA PHE A 249 -14.50 -4.18 -4.34
C PHE A 249 -13.54 -3.96 -3.14
N PRO A 250 -12.28 -4.46 -3.13
CA PRO A 250 -11.32 -4.17 -2.05
C PRO A 250 -11.03 -2.68 -1.85
N VAL A 251 -10.87 -1.93 -2.93
CA VAL A 251 -10.66 -0.47 -2.87
C VAL A 251 -11.85 0.22 -2.20
N SER A 252 -13.08 -0.19 -2.54
CA SER A 252 -14.32 0.32 -1.94
C SER A 252 -14.46 -0.04 -0.46
N LEU A 253 -13.98 -1.23 -0.04
CA LEU A 253 -13.98 -1.63 1.38
C LEU A 253 -13.08 -0.72 2.23
N ILE A 254 -11.85 -0.45 1.78
CA ILE A 254 -10.92 0.45 2.48
C ILE A 254 -11.50 1.87 2.58
N ILE A 255 -12.06 2.39 1.48
CA ILE A 255 -12.71 3.71 1.44
C ILE A 255 -13.91 3.77 2.40
N CYS A 256 -14.77 2.75 2.40
CA CYS A 256 -15.90 2.66 3.33
C CYS A 256 -15.42 2.60 4.79
N ASN A 257 -14.39 1.80 5.09
CA ASN A 257 -13.86 1.66 6.44
C ASN A 257 -13.29 2.99 6.98
N ASP A 258 -12.50 3.72 6.19
CA ASP A 258 -11.98 5.03 6.63
C ASP A 258 -13.09 6.10 6.76
N ILE A 259 -14.10 6.11 5.89
CA ILE A 259 -15.27 7.01 6.01
C ILE A 259 -16.07 6.69 7.27
N MET A 260 -16.40 5.43 7.49
CA MET A 260 -17.22 5.00 8.63
C MET A 260 -16.45 5.15 9.95
N ALA A 261 -15.16 4.81 9.98
CA ALA A 261 -14.33 5.04 11.16
C ALA A 261 -14.18 6.53 11.50
N TYR A 262 -14.14 7.41 10.49
CA TYR A 262 -14.23 8.86 10.70
C TYR A 262 -15.61 9.29 11.23
N MET A 263 -16.71 8.77 10.70
CA MET A 263 -18.06 9.11 11.15
C MET A 263 -18.32 8.66 12.59
N PHE A 264 -18.07 7.38 12.92
CA PHE A 264 -18.24 6.87 14.29
C PHE A 264 -17.25 7.54 15.25
N GLY A 265 -16.01 7.81 14.83
CA GLY A 265 -15.04 8.58 15.61
C GLY A 265 -15.42 10.05 15.83
N PHE A 266 -16.19 10.66 14.91
CA PHE A 266 -16.65 12.06 15.05
C PHE A 266 -17.85 12.19 15.99
N PHE A 267 -18.82 11.26 15.93
CA PHE A 267 -20.03 11.31 16.75
C PHE A 267 -19.88 10.64 18.12
N TYR A 268 -19.12 9.55 18.22
CA TYR A 268 -19.03 8.70 19.41
C TYR A 268 -17.60 8.53 19.94
N GLY A 269 -16.58 9.05 19.25
CA GLY A 269 -15.18 8.87 19.61
C GLY A 269 -14.81 9.51 20.94
N ARG A 270 -14.27 8.71 21.87
CA ARG A 270 -13.82 9.14 23.20
C ARG A 270 -12.43 8.60 23.55
N THR A 271 -12.11 7.37 23.15
CA THR A 271 -10.88 6.67 23.55
C THR A 271 -9.87 6.58 22.39
N PRO A 272 -8.70 7.24 22.46
CA PRO A 272 -7.72 7.24 21.38
C PRO A 272 -7.10 5.84 21.19
N LEU A 273 -6.99 5.42 19.93
CA LEU A 273 -6.58 4.07 19.54
C LEU A 273 -5.06 3.85 19.68
N THR A 274 -4.25 4.86 19.31
CA THR A 274 -2.79 4.82 19.48
C THR A 274 -2.23 6.21 19.82
N LYS A 275 -1.14 6.26 20.59
CA LYS A 275 -0.37 7.51 20.82
C LYS A 275 0.20 8.11 19.52
N LEU A 276 0.45 7.28 18.51
CA LEU A 276 0.97 7.67 17.20
C LEU A 276 -0.06 8.44 16.35
N SER A 277 -1.34 8.12 16.49
CA SER A 277 -2.44 8.76 15.76
C SER A 277 -3.61 9.08 16.70
N PRO A 278 -3.47 10.13 17.55
CA PRO A 278 -4.45 10.46 18.61
C PRO A 278 -5.81 10.96 18.09
N LYS A 279 -6.01 11.01 16.76
CA LYS A 279 -7.29 11.33 16.11
C LYS A 279 -8.08 10.09 15.66
N LYS A 280 -7.48 8.89 15.65
CA LYS A 280 -8.20 7.62 15.44
C LYS A 280 -8.62 7.07 16.81
N THR A 281 -9.88 6.65 16.96
CA THR A 281 -10.45 6.16 18.24
C THR A 281 -10.92 4.71 18.14
N TRP A 282 -11.06 4.03 19.27
CA TRP A 282 -11.56 2.64 19.29
C TRP A 282 -13.02 2.54 18.84
N GLU A 283 -13.87 3.49 19.20
CA GLU A 283 -15.28 3.51 18.80
C GLU A 283 -15.41 3.71 17.28
N GLY A 284 -14.53 4.54 16.70
CA GLY A 284 -14.40 4.67 15.25
C GLY A 284 -13.96 3.38 14.59
N PHE A 285 -12.91 2.71 15.09
CA PHE A 285 -12.40 1.46 14.52
C PHE A 285 -13.46 0.33 14.54
N ILE A 286 -14.16 0.14 15.66
CA ILE A 286 -15.19 -0.89 15.79
C ILE A 286 -16.42 -0.57 14.92
N GLY A 287 -16.90 0.68 14.94
CA GLY A 287 -18.02 1.12 14.09
C GLY A 287 -17.70 1.04 12.60
N GLY A 288 -16.47 1.37 12.21
CA GLY A 288 -15.94 1.20 10.85
C GLY A 288 -15.97 -0.26 10.41
N GLY A 289 -15.48 -1.19 11.24
CA GLY A 289 -15.43 -2.61 10.90
C GLY A 289 -16.80 -3.27 10.75
N ILE A 290 -17.73 -3.02 11.67
CA ILE A 290 -19.12 -3.53 11.56
C ILE A 290 -19.78 -2.97 10.29
N SER A 291 -19.62 -1.67 10.02
CA SER A 291 -20.18 -1.03 8.82
C SER A 291 -19.57 -1.59 7.54
N THR A 292 -18.27 -1.88 7.53
CA THR A 292 -17.53 -2.43 6.38
C THR A 292 -17.98 -3.86 6.06
N LEU A 293 -18.27 -4.69 7.07
CA LEU A 293 -18.84 -6.04 6.87
C LEU A 293 -20.23 -5.99 6.22
N VAL A 294 -21.13 -5.12 6.73
CA VAL A 294 -22.48 -4.95 6.19
C VAL A 294 -22.44 -4.37 4.77
N PHE A 295 -21.66 -3.31 4.56
CA PHE A 295 -21.44 -2.68 3.26
C PHE A 295 -20.85 -3.67 2.25
N GLY A 296 -19.85 -4.45 2.64
CA GLY A 296 -19.20 -5.45 1.79
C GLY A 296 -20.16 -6.52 1.31
N PHE A 297 -20.97 -7.08 2.21
CA PHE A 297 -21.96 -8.11 1.84
C PHE A 297 -23.03 -7.61 0.85
N ILE A 298 -23.45 -6.34 1.00
CA ILE A 298 -24.41 -5.69 0.10
C ILE A 298 -23.75 -5.36 -1.25
N LEU A 299 -22.60 -4.69 -1.22
CA LEU A 299 -21.87 -4.28 -2.42
C LEU A 299 -21.45 -5.50 -3.26
N ALA A 300 -21.02 -6.60 -2.64
CA ALA A 300 -20.70 -7.84 -3.34
C ALA A 300 -21.90 -8.40 -4.11
N GLY A 301 -23.12 -8.34 -3.54
CA GLY A 301 -24.34 -8.74 -4.23
C GLY A 301 -24.70 -7.83 -5.41
N ILE A 302 -24.45 -6.52 -5.29
CA ILE A 302 -24.68 -5.53 -6.36
C ILE A 302 -23.66 -5.71 -7.51
N LEU A 303 -22.36 -5.75 -7.20
CA LEU A 303 -21.31 -5.83 -8.22
C LEU A 303 -21.31 -7.17 -8.97
N SER A 304 -21.69 -8.27 -8.32
CA SER A 304 -21.80 -9.61 -8.96
C SER A 304 -22.82 -9.67 -10.09
N HIS A 305 -23.76 -8.71 -10.18
CA HIS A 305 -24.74 -8.64 -11.25
C HIS A 305 -24.15 -8.11 -12.58
N TYR A 306 -23.02 -7.39 -12.54
CA TYR A 306 -22.46 -6.71 -13.72
C TYR A 306 -21.32 -7.53 -14.34
N GLN A 307 -21.62 -8.23 -15.45
CA GLN A 307 -20.64 -9.06 -16.18
C GLN A 307 -19.33 -8.31 -16.50
N PHE A 308 -19.42 -7.03 -16.92
CA PHE A 308 -18.28 -6.14 -17.16
C PHE A 308 -17.30 -6.03 -15.98
N LEU A 309 -17.77 -6.14 -14.74
CA LEU A 309 -16.92 -6.14 -13.54
C LEU A 309 -16.42 -7.54 -13.17
N VAL A 310 -17.25 -8.56 -13.41
CA VAL A 310 -17.02 -9.94 -12.98
C VAL A 310 -16.08 -10.70 -13.92
N CYS A 311 -16.14 -10.45 -15.22
CA CYS A 311 -15.40 -11.20 -16.21
C CYS A 311 -13.91 -10.82 -16.23
N PRO A 312 -13.00 -11.80 -16.40
CA PRO A 312 -11.59 -11.53 -16.62
C PRO A 312 -11.37 -10.82 -17.96
N LEU A 313 -10.22 -10.16 -18.08
CA LEU A 313 -9.75 -9.56 -19.31
C LEU A 313 -9.14 -10.64 -20.22
N GLU A 314 -9.83 -10.98 -21.29
CA GLU A 314 -9.34 -11.92 -22.32
C GLU A 314 -9.27 -11.23 -23.69
N TYR A 315 -8.34 -11.69 -24.54
CA TYR A 315 -8.18 -11.21 -25.91
C TYR A 315 -9.05 -12.04 -26.85
N ASP A 316 -9.91 -11.37 -27.60
CA ASP A 316 -10.82 -11.93 -28.61
C ASP A 316 -10.12 -11.87 -29.98
N ASP A 317 -9.65 -13.03 -30.45
CA ASP A 317 -8.96 -13.18 -31.74
C ASP A 317 -9.88 -12.86 -32.94
N ASP A 318 -11.18 -13.20 -32.87
CA ASP A 318 -12.15 -12.96 -33.96
C ASP A 318 -12.46 -11.47 -34.13
N ARG A 319 -12.52 -10.71 -33.03
CA ARG A 319 -12.77 -9.26 -33.03
C ARG A 319 -11.50 -8.42 -33.01
N MET A 320 -10.32 -9.04 -32.94
CA MET A 320 -9.03 -8.39 -32.72
C MET A 320 -9.04 -7.38 -31.56
N SER A 321 -9.75 -7.69 -30.47
CA SER A 321 -10.08 -6.72 -29.42
C SER A 321 -10.03 -7.32 -28.02
N LEU A 322 -9.96 -6.47 -27.00
CA LEU A 322 -10.00 -6.91 -25.61
C LEU A 322 -11.45 -6.96 -25.11
N ALA A 323 -11.89 -8.17 -24.77
CA ALA A 323 -13.25 -8.43 -24.34
C ALA A 323 -13.35 -8.58 -22.81
N THR A 324 -14.50 -8.19 -22.28
CA THR A 324 -14.95 -8.45 -20.89
C THR A 324 -16.31 -9.17 -20.88
N SER A 325 -16.61 -9.87 -21.98
CA SER A 325 -17.82 -10.68 -22.16
C SER A 325 -17.48 -12.16 -21.97
N CYS A 326 -17.91 -12.73 -20.85
CA CYS A 326 -17.70 -14.14 -20.49
C CYS A 326 -19.00 -14.75 -19.94
N ILE A 327 -19.04 -16.08 -19.81
CA ILE A 327 -19.99 -16.74 -18.92
C ILE A 327 -19.45 -16.55 -17.48
N PRO A 328 -20.18 -15.89 -16.56
CA PRO A 328 -19.68 -15.66 -15.20
C PRO A 328 -19.34 -16.96 -14.47
N LEU A 329 -18.20 -16.99 -13.79
CA LEU A 329 -17.79 -18.12 -12.94
C LEU A 329 -18.90 -18.48 -11.93
N PRO A 330 -19.02 -19.76 -11.50
CA PRO A 330 -20.00 -20.18 -10.49
C PRO A 330 -19.95 -19.36 -9.19
N LEU A 331 -18.79 -18.81 -8.84
CA LEU A 331 -18.57 -17.84 -7.75
C LEU A 331 -19.51 -16.61 -7.81
N PHE A 332 -19.90 -16.22 -9.01
CA PHE A 332 -20.78 -15.08 -9.33
C PHE A 332 -22.11 -15.51 -9.96
N GLN A 333 -22.46 -16.79 -9.85
CA GLN A 333 -23.81 -17.30 -10.11
C GLN A 333 -24.55 -17.49 -8.77
N LYS A 334 -25.86 -17.25 -8.75
CA LYS A 334 -26.61 -17.36 -7.49
C LYS A 334 -26.82 -18.82 -7.10
N THR A 335 -26.49 -19.15 -5.86
CA THR A 335 -26.62 -20.50 -5.28
C THR A 335 -27.63 -20.48 -4.13
N ILE A 336 -28.40 -21.57 -3.99
CA ILE A 336 -29.38 -21.72 -2.91
C ILE A 336 -28.71 -22.41 -1.72
N TYR A 337 -28.50 -21.65 -0.65
CA TYR A 337 -27.95 -22.15 0.61
C TYR A 337 -29.07 -22.55 1.58
N THR A 338 -28.94 -23.69 2.24
CA THR A 338 -29.84 -24.17 3.30
C THR A 338 -29.33 -23.77 4.67
N MET A 339 -30.16 -23.10 5.48
CA MET A 339 -29.72 -22.55 6.76
C MET A 339 -29.75 -23.62 7.87
N PRO A 340 -28.65 -23.80 8.65
CA PRO A 340 -28.66 -24.69 9.81
C PRO A 340 -29.63 -24.19 10.88
N LYS A 341 -30.11 -25.09 11.74
CA LYS A 341 -30.85 -24.71 12.95
C LYS A 341 -29.86 -24.06 13.94
N PRO A 342 -30.21 -22.95 14.63
CA PRO A 342 -31.55 -22.36 14.74
C PRO A 342 -31.98 -21.42 13.60
N PHE A 343 -31.06 -20.88 12.79
CA PHE A 343 -31.37 -19.84 11.79
C PHE A 343 -32.43 -20.23 10.74
N SER A 344 -32.61 -21.53 10.47
CA SER A 344 -33.72 -22.09 9.67
C SER A 344 -35.14 -21.65 10.10
N LEU A 345 -35.33 -21.12 11.32
CA LEU A 345 -36.63 -20.74 11.89
C LEU A 345 -37.30 -19.56 11.17
N PHE A 346 -36.52 -18.64 10.57
CA PHE A 346 -37.06 -17.48 9.84
C PHE A 346 -37.15 -17.71 8.31
N LYS A 347 -36.13 -18.34 7.71
CA LYS A 347 -36.14 -18.73 6.30
C LYS A 347 -35.25 -19.95 6.08
N ARG A 348 -35.80 -21.00 5.48
CA ARG A 348 -35.11 -22.29 5.28
C ARG A 348 -34.03 -22.26 4.19
N THR A 349 -34.19 -21.37 3.20
CA THR A 349 -33.29 -21.20 2.05
C THR A 349 -32.95 -19.73 1.80
N LEU A 350 -31.69 -19.46 1.48
CA LEU A 350 -31.19 -18.15 1.05
C LEU A 350 -30.54 -18.27 -0.33
N GLU A 351 -30.98 -17.43 -1.26
CA GLU A 351 -30.40 -17.28 -2.59
C GLU A 351 -29.32 -16.19 -2.51
N LEU A 352 -28.04 -16.59 -2.64
CA LEU A 352 -26.89 -15.70 -2.48
C LEU A 352 -25.84 -16.01 -3.55
N TYR A 353 -25.04 -15.00 -3.92
CA TYR A 353 -23.82 -15.26 -4.69
C TYR A 353 -22.75 -15.85 -3.74
N PRO A 354 -22.05 -16.94 -4.10
CA PRO A 354 -20.94 -17.46 -3.30
C PRO A 354 -19.89 -16.37 -2.99
N PHE A 355 -19.65 -15.44 -3.93
CA PHE A 355 -18.79 -14.27 -3.73
C PHE A 355 -19.17 -13.42 -2.51
N GLN A 356 -20.43 -13.36 -2.09
CA GLN A 356 -20.83 -12.65 -0.87
C GLN A 356 -20.25 -13.27 0.40
N LEU A 357 -19.95 -14.58 0.43
CA LEU A 357 -19.27 -15.22 1.55
C LEU A 357 -17.77 -14.85 1.57
N HIS A 358 -17.10 -14.89 0.41
CA HIS A 358 -15.73 -14.40 0.25
C HIS A 358 -15.62 -12.89 0.60
N SER A 359 -16.66 -12.11 0.28
CA SER A 359 -16.73 -10.68 0.57
C SER A 359 -16.60 -10.36 2.06
N LEU A 360 -17.09 -11.23 2.94
CA LEU A 360 -16.99 -11.06 4.40
C LEU A 360 -15.53 -11.22 4.87
N VAL A 361 -14.77 -12.14 4.28
CA VAL A 361 -13.35 -12.34 4.61
C VAL A 361 -12.51 -11.14 4.13
N LEU A 362 -12.76 -10.67 2.92
CA LEU A 362 -12.15 -9.44 2.40
C LEU A 362 -12.50 -8.21 3.26
N SER A 363 -13.76 -8.09 3.71
CA SER A 363 -14.25 -6.99 4.57
C SER A 363 -13.64 -7.04 5.97
N LEU A 364 -13.50 -8.24 6.54
CA LEU A 364 -12.84 -8.45 7.84
C LEU A 364 -11.35 -8.05 7.76
N PHE A 365 -10.64 -8.44 6.71
CA PHE A 365 -9.25 -8.02 6.51
C PHE A 365 -9.13 -6.50 6.29
N ALA A 366 -9.96 -5.93 5.40
CA ALA A 366 -9.95 -4.51 5.05
C ALA A 366 -10.24 -3.60 6.26
N SER A 367 -11.03 -4.06 7.23
CA SER A 367 -11.33 -3.32 8.46
C SER A 367 -10.34 -3.56 9.59
N SER A 368 -9.82 -4.78 9.75
CA SER A 368 -8.90 -5.12 10.85
C SER A 368 -7.44 -4.84 10.53
N ILE A 369 -6.91 -5.41 9.43
CA ILE A 369 -5.49 -5.35 9.07
C ILE A 369 -5.22 -4.19 8.09
N GLY A 370 -6.14 -3.89 7.18
CA GLY A 370 -6.03 -2.77 6.23
C GLY A 370 -5.56 -1.44 6.84
N PRO A 371 -6.12 -0.98 7.99
CA PRO A 371 -5.74 0.29 8.62
C PRO A 371 -4.30 0.34 9.15
N PHE A 372 -3.62 -0.81 9.28
CA PHE A 372 -2.20 -0.84 9.67
C PHE A 372 -1.26 -0.30 8.59
N GLY A 373 -1.67 -0.29 7.32
CA GLY A 373 -0.95 0.46 6.27
C GLY A 373 -0.89 1.95 6.62
N GLY A 374 -2.03 2.55 6.97
CA GLY A 374 -2.12 3.93 7.43
C GLY A 374 -1.48 4.21 8.79
N PHE A 375 -1.38 3.21 9.70
CA PHE A 375 -0.58 3.35 10.93
C PHE A 375 0.93 3.34 10.62
N PHE A 376 1.39 2.45 9.74
CA PHE A 376 2.80 2.38 9.31
C PHE A 376 3.22 3.67 8.59
N ALA A 377 2.42 4.14 7.62
CA ALA A 377 2.65 5.40 6.92
C ALA A 377 2.60 6.62 7.86
N SER A 378 1.73 6.60 8.88
CA SER A 378 1.77 7.61 9.95
C SER A 378 3.07 7.55 10.76
N GLY A 379 3.55 6.35 11.11
CA GLY A 379 4.81 6.10 11.81
C GLY A 379 6.01 6.64 11.05
N PHE A 380 6.13 6.26 9.78
CA PHE A 380 7.14 6.74 8.84
C PHE A 380 7.20 8.28 8.82
N LYS A 381 6.06 8.95 8.65
CA LYS A 381 5.99 10.41 8.65
C LYS A 381 6.46 11.04 9.96
N ARG A 382 6.19 10.42 11.12
CA ARG A 382 6.69 10.92 12.41
C ARG A 382 8.20 10.73 12.58
N ALA A 383 8.77 9.63 12.12
CA ALA A 383 10.22 9.42 12.14
C ALA A 383 10.97 10.54 11.39
N PHE A 384 10.47 10.94 10.21
CA PHE A 384 11.03 12.03 9.41
C PHE A 384 10.51 13.44 9.79
N ARG A 385 9.78 13.58 10.91
CA ARG A 385 9.20 14.85 11.41
C ARG A 385 8.30 15.60 10.40
N ILE A 386 7.75 14.89 9.41
CA ILE A 386 6.78 15.41 8.43
C ILE A 386 5.34 15.10 8.87
N LYS A 387 4.36 15.67 8.14
CA LYS A 387 2.93 15.55 8.44
C LYS A 387 2.15 14.77 7.38
N ASP A 388 2.47 15.03 6.12
CA ASP A 388 1.89 14.47 4.90
C ASP A 388 3.08 14.17 3.94
N PHE A 389 2.96 13.23 3.01
CA PHE A 389 4.07 12.85 2.11
C PHE A 389 4.37 13.95 1.08
N ALA A 390 3.33 14.65 0.62
CA ALA A 390 3.43 15.79 -0.29
C ALA A 390 2.20 16.69 -0.15
N ALA A 391 2.21 17.83 -0.85
CA ALA A 391 1.08 18.75 -0.98
C ALA A 391 0.30 18.57 -2.30
N THR A 392 0.41 17.39 -2.93
CA THR A 392 -0.01 17.13 -4.32
C THR A 392 -1.51 17.31 -4.56
N ILE A 393 -2.35 17.05 -3.55
CA ILE A 393 -3.79 17.34 -3.61
C ILE A 393 -4.13 18.34 -2.48
N PRO A 394 -4.64 19.56 -2.80
CA PRO A 394 -4.90 20.59 -1.80
C PRO A 394 -5.94 20.11 -0.77
N GLY A 395 -5.68 20.41 0.50
CA GLY A 395 -6.47 19.94 1.64
C GLY A 395 -6.45 18.42 1.89
N HIS A 396 -5.82 17.61 1.03
CA HIS A 396 -5.96 16.15 1.01
C HIS A 396 -4.64 15.36 1.16
N GLY A 397 -3.48 15.97 0.95
CA GLY A 397 -2.15 15.36 1.17
C GLY A 397 -1.49 14.88 -0.13
N GLY A 398 -0.54 13.94 -0.02
CA GLY A 398 0.08 13.27 -1.16
C GLY A 398 -0.79 12.13 -1.71
N PHE A 399 -0.34 11.52 -2.80
CA PHE A 399 -0.86 10.24 -3.27
C PHE A 399 -0.53 9.12 -2.27
N VAL A 400 0.64 9.12 -1.63
CA VAL A 400 1.00 8.08 -0.64
C VAL A 400 0.04 8.10 0.56
N ASP A 401 -0.41 9.28 1.00
CA ASP A 401 -1.43 9.49 2.04
C ASP A 401 -2.84 8.95 1.68
N ARG A 402 -3.01 8.37 0.48
CA ARG A 402 -4.29 7.88 -0.06
C ARG A 402 -4.27 6.41 -0.47
N PHE A 403 -3.08 5.83 -0.64
CA PHE A 403 -2.89 4.45 -1.08
C PHE A 403 -2.12 3.58 -0.05
N ASP A 404 -1.73 4.13 1.11
CA ASP A 404 -1.04 3.42 2.19
C ASP A 404 -1.78 2.16 2.69
N CYS A 405 -3.09 2.25 2.96
CA CYS A 405 -3.94 1.09 3.26
C CYS A 405 -4.18 0.18 2.05
N GLN A 406 -4.19 0.74 0.83
CA GLN A 406 -4.49 0.02 -0.41
C GLN A 406 -3.35 -0.93 -0.83
N ILE A 407 -2.10 -0.57 -0.54
CA ILE A 407 -0.90 -1.40 -0.79
C ILE A 407 -1.06 -2.80 -0.16
N ILE A 408 -1.46 -2.86 1.12
CA ILE A 408 -1.64 -4.13 1.83
C ILE A 408 -2.88 -4.87 1.31
N MET A 409 -3.97 -4.13 1.02
CA MET A 409 -5.22 -4.74 0.53
C MET A 409 -5.07 -5.38 -0.86
N ALA A 410 -4.29 -4.77 -1.76
CA ALA A 410 -4.02 -5.31 -3.09
C ALA A 410 -3.23 -6.63 -3.03
N LEU A 411 -2.19 -6.68 -2.19
CA LEU A 411 -1.38 -7.88 -1.94
C LEU A 411 -2.24 -9.00 -1.33
N PHE A 412 -3.02 -8.71 -0.27
CA PHE A 412 -3.89 -9.70 0.35
C PHE A 412 -4.94 -10.23 -0.62
N THR A 413 -5.57 -9.36 -1.41
CA THR A 413 -6.58 -9.77 -2.40
C THR A 413 -6.00 -10.72 -3.43
N ASN A 414 -4.77 -10.46 -3.91
CA ASN A 414 -4.13 -11.32 -4.90
C ASN A 414 -3.83 -12.72 -4.35
N VAL A 415 -3.27 -12.80 -3.14
CA VAL A 415 -3.06 -14.07 -2.42
C VAL A 415 -4.40 -14.79 -2.23
N TYR A 416 -5.42 -14.09 -1.76
CA TYR A 416 -6.75 -14.64 -1.53
C TYR A 416 -7.39 -15.23 -2.80
N ILE A 417 -7.29 -14.53 -3.94
CA ILE A 417 -7.73 -15.05 -5.24
C ILE A 417 -6.96 -16.31 -5.60
N SER A 418 -5.62 -16.26 -5.52
CA SER A 418 -4.75 -17.37 -5.92
C SER A 418 -5.01 -18.66 -5.13
N THR A 419 -5.46 -18.55 -3.88
CA THR A 419 -5.75 -19.69 -2.99
C THR A 419 -7.21 -20.15 -3.04
N PHE A 420 -8.18 -19.24 -3.18
CA PHE A 420 -9.60 -19.55 -2.94
C PHE A 420 -10.58 -19.25 -4.08
N ALA A 421 -10.15 -18.56 -5.16
CA ALA A 421 -11.07 -18.11 -6.21
C ALA A 421 -10.56 -18.25 -7.66
N ARG A 422 -9.26 -18.45 -7.88
CA ARG A 422 -8.69 -18.67 -9.21
C ARG A 422 -9.11 -20.04 -9.75
N VAL A 423 -9.86 -20.04 -10.85
CA VAL A 423 -10.20 -21.23 -11.65
C VAL A 423 -9.43 -21.13 -12.98
N ALA A 424 -9.00 -22.27 -13.54
CA ALA A 424 -8.35 -22.28 -14.84
C ALA A 424 -9.34 -21.89 -15.95
N SER A 425 -9.01 -20.86 -16.73
CA SER A 425 -9.73 -20.53 -17.97
C SER A 425 -9.32 -21.51 -19.08
N PRO A 426 -10.28 -22.20 -19.74
CA PRO A 426 -9.98 -23.05 -20.90
C PRO A 426 -9.31 -22.27 -22.04
N ASN A 427 -9.63 -20.97 -22.19
CA ASN A 427 -9.02 -20.11 -23.21
C ASN A 427 -7.54 -19.85 -22.92
N LYS A 428 -7.19 -19.55 -21.64
CA LYS A 428 -5.80 -19.38 -21.21
C LYS A 428 -5.00 -20.68 -21.39
N LEU A 429 -5.60 -21.84 -21.11
CA LEU A 429 -4.97 -23.15 -21.36
C LEU A 429 -4.79 -23.44 -22.86
N LEU A 430 -5.80 -23.15 -23.68
CA LEU A 430 -5.73 -23.32 -25.14
C LEU A 430 -4.63 -22.43 -25.75
N GLN A 431 -4.51 -21.17 -25.32
CA GLN A 431 -3.45 -20.27 -25.77
C GLN A 431 -2.05 -20.78 -25.38
N GLN A 432 -1.88 -21.38 -24.19
CA GLN A 432 -0.62 -22.02 -23.80
C GLN A 432 -0.29 -23.23 -24.70
N VAL A 433 -1.28 -24.06 -25.05
CA VAL A 433 -1.09 -25.19 -25.98
C VAL A 433 -0.77 -24.70 -27.40
N LEU A 434 -1.43 -23.66 -27.88
CA LEU A 434 -1.17 -23.07 -29.21
C LEU A 434 0.23 -22.43 -29.31
N ALA A 435 0.79 -21.96 -28.19
CA ALA A 435 2.14 -21.40 -28.12
C ALA A 435 3.28 -22.45 -28.18
N LEU A 436 2.98 -23.75 -28.05
CA LEU A 436 3.95 -24.84 -28.16
C LEU A 436 4.49 -24.98 -29.61
N THR A 437 5.62 -25.67 -29.78
CA THR A 437 6.09 -26.14 -31.09
C THR A 437 5.09 -27.13 -31.72
N PRO A 438 5.08 -27.32 -33.05
CA PRO A 438 4.17 -28.27 -33.70
C PRO A 438 4.29 -29.70 -33.14
N GLU A 439 5.52 -30.17 -32.90
CA GLU A 439 5.78 -31.49 -32.31
C GLU A 439 5.15 -31.63 -30.92
N ASN A 440 5.39 -30.66 -30.03
CA ASN A 440 4.88 -30.67 -28.67
C ASN A 440 3.35 -30.54 -28.61
N ARG A 441 2.71 -29.94 -29.63
CA ARG A 441 1.24 -29.93 -29.75
C ARG A 441 0.69 -31.32 -30.07
N GLU A 442 1.32 -32.06 -30.99
CA GLU A 442 0.92 -33.44 -31.28
C GLU A 442 1.13 -34.35 -30.07
N GLU A 443 2.23 -34.20 -29.35
CA GLU A 443 2.49 -34.95 -28.11
C GLU A 443 1.44 -34.63 -27.04
N PHE A 444 1.17 -33.34 -26.77
CA PHE A 444 0.12 -32.92 -25.83
C PHE A 444 -1.24 -33.53 -26.20
N LEU A 445 -1.63 -33.51 -27.47
CA LEU A 445 -2.89 -34.10 -27.94
C LEU A 445 -2.91 -35.63 -27.83
N ARG A 446 -1.77 -36.33 -27.96
CA ARG A 446 -1.68 -37.78 -27.68
C ARG A 446 -1.85 -38.07 -26.19
N LEU A 447 -1.15 -37.34 -25.32
CA LEU A 447 -1.23 -37.49 -23.86
C LEU A 447 -2.68 -37.25 -23.38
N LEU A 448 -3.29 -36.14 -23.81
CA LEU A 448 -4.68 -35.79 -23.52
C LEU A 448 -5.66 -36.87 -24.01
N ARG A 449 -5.48 -37.38 -25.24
CA ARG A 449 -6.32 -38.44 -25.81
C ARG A 449 -6.18 -39.77 -25.07
N ASN A 450 -5.00 -40.09 -24.56
CA ASN A 450 -4.79 -41.32 -23.78
C ASN A 450 -5.45 -41.21 -22.41
N HIS A 451 -5.33 -40.07 -21.74
CA HIS A 451 -5.90 -39.86 -20.40
C HIS A 451 -7.44 -39.68 -20.39
N PHE A 452 -8.06 -39.47 -21.56
CA PHE A 452 -9.52 -39.53 -21.76
C PHE A 452 -10.00 -40.86 -22.39
N LYS A 453 -9.17 -41.91 -22.36
CA LYS A 453 -9.51 -43.27 -22.78
C LYS A 453 -9.49 -44.30 -21.65
N GLU A 454 -9.02 -43.88 -20.47
CA GLU A 454 -9.09 -44.58 -19.19
C GLU A 454 -10.33 -44.08 -18.41
#